data_AF-A0A1G4WPT1-F1
#
_entry.id   AF-A0A1G4WPT1-F1
#
_cell.length_a   1.000
_cell.length_b   1.000
_cell.length_c   1.000
_cell.angle_alpha   90.00
_cell.angle_beta   90.00
_cell.angle_gamma   90.00
#
_symmetry.space_group_name_H-M   'P 1'
#
loop_
_entity.id
_entity.type
_entity.pdbx_description
1 polymer ?
#
loop_
_entity_poly.entity_id
_entity_poly.type
_entity_poly.pdbx_seq_one_letter_code
_entity_poly.pdbx_strand_id
1 'polypeptide(L)' 'MFVCLCNGITSHAVADAVDAGACTTNEVASVCGAGADCGRCRRTVRAIIDARRAASARSSADPRRN' A
#
# COMPACT_ATOMS: atom_id res chain seq x y z
N MET A 1 -2.07 4.15 -11.44
CA MET A 1 -2.77 5.46 -11.41
C MET A 1 -2.18 6.36 -10.34
N PHE A 2 -2.46 7.67 -10.36
CA PHE A 2 -2.17 8.52 -9.20
C PHE A 2 -3.15 8.24 -8.07
N VAL A 3 -2.61 7.98 -6.88
CA VAL A 3 -3.36 7.75 -5.65
C VAL A 3 -3.40 9.02 -4.81
N CYS A 4 -2.28 9.76 -4.72
CA CYS A 4 -2.20 11.03 -4.01
C CYS A 4 -1.92 12.17 -5.00
N LEU A 5 -2.85 13.12 -5.11
CA LEU A 5 -2.68 14.29 -5.98
C LEU A 5 -1.84 15.41 -5.34
N CYS A 6 -1.82 15.52 -4.01
CA CYS A 6 -1.00 16.52 -3.31
C CYS A 6 0.49 16.33 -3.61
N ASN A 7 0.94 15.08 -3.57
CA ASN A 7 2.36 14.72 -3.70
C ASN A 7 2.69 13.97 -4.98
N GLY A 8 1.73 13.84 -5.91
CA GLY A 8 1.94 13.12 -7.17
C GLY A 8 2.33 11.64 -7.00
N ILE A 9 1.76 10.95 -6.01
CA ILE A 9 2.14 9.56 -5.69
C ILE A 9 1.27 8.57 -6.44
N THR A 10 1.90 7.58 -7.06
CA THR A 10 1.23 6.54 -7.83
C THR A 10 0.87 5.31 -6.98
N SER A 11 -0.03 4.48 -7.50
CA SER A 11 -0.36 3.18 -6.92
C SER A 11 0.85 2.24 -6.85
N HIS A 12 1.81 2.35 -7.78
CA HIS A 12 3.06 1.60 -7.70
C HIS A 12 3.91 2.07 -6.53
N ALA A 13 4.14 3.38 -6.39
CA ALA A 13 4.92 3.90 -5.25
C ALA A 13 4.30 3.56 -3.87
N VAL A 14 2.96 3.50 -3.78
CA VAL A 14 2.29 3.00 -2.56
C VAL A 14 2.53 1.50 -2.37
N ALA A 15 2.44 0.70 -3.43
CA ALA A 15 2.72 -0.73 -3.35
C ALA A 15 4.17 -1.01 -2.96
N ASP A 16 5.13 -0.31 -3.56
CA ASP A 16 6.56 -0.45 -3.24
C ASP A 16 6.83 -0.13 -1.77
N ALA A 17 6.16 0.89 -1.21
CA ALA A 17 6.24 1.19 0.22
C ALA A 17 5.71 0.04 1.10
N VAL A 18 4.63 -0.62 0.67
CA VAL A 18 4.07 -1.79 1.38
C VAL A 18 4.98 -3.00 1.27
N ASP A 19 5.53 -3.25 0.08
CA ASP A 19 6.47 -4.34 -0.17
C ASP A 19 7.80 -4.13 0.57
N ALA A 20 8.19 -2.87 0.82
CA ALA A 20 9.28 -2.48 1.72
C ALA A 20 8.93 -2.59 3.22
N GLY A 21 7.70 -2.97 3.57
CA GLY A 21 7.28 -3.27 4.94
C GLY A 21 6.28 -2.30 5.57
N ALA A 22 5.84 -1.25 4.86
CA ALA A 22 4.82 -0.34 5.41
C ALA A 22 3.48 -1.08 5.60
N CYS A 23 2.99 -1.08 6.83
CA CYS A 23 1.78 -1.78 7.25
C CYS A 23 0.62 -0.83 7.58
N THR A 24 0.90 0.47 7.72
CA THR A 24 -0.10 1.48 8.06
C THR A 24 -0.06 2.65 7.08
N THR A 25 -1.16 3.42 7.00
CA THR A 25 -1.20 4.63 6.17
C THR A 25 -0.18 5.68 6.62
N ASN A 26 0.18 5.70 7.90
CA ASN A 26 1.18 6.62 8.42
C ASN A 26 2.60 6.20 7.99
N GLU A 27 2.91 4.91 8.03
CA GLU A 27 4.19 4.40 7.52
C GLU A 27 4.33 4.65 6.01
N VAL A 28 3.26 4.41 5.23
CA VAL A 28 3.25 4.75 3.80
C VAL A 28 3.48 6.24 3.59
N ALA A 29 2.85 7.11 4.40
CA ALA A 29 3.07 8.55 4.33
C ALA A 29 4.52 8.92 4.66
N SER A 30 5.15 8.27 5.64
CA SER A 30 6.57 8.48 5.97
C SER A 30 7.52 8.01 4.86
N VAL A 31 7.16 6.97 4.10
CA VAL A 31 8.02 6.38 3.06
C VAL A 31 7.91 7.15 1.74
N CYS A 32 6.69 7.43 1.27
CA CYS A 32 6.48 8.02 -0.06
C CYS A 32 5.59 9.27 -0.06
N GLY A 33 5.14 9.77 1.09
CA GLY A 33 4.35 10.99 1.20
C GLY A 33 2.86 10.82 0.91
N ALA A 34 2.38 9.63 0.51
CA ALA A 34 0.95 9.45 0.23
C ALA A 34 0.09 9.59 1.50
N GLY A 35 -0.73 10.63 1.54
CA GLY A 35 -1.64 10.89 2.66
C GLY A 35 -1.06 11.78 3.77
N ALA A 36 0.13 12.36 3.55
CA ALA A 36 0.76 13.30 4.48
C ALA A 36 -0.02 14.63 4.60
N ASP A 37 -0.63 15.12 3.51
CA ASP A 37 -1.31 16.44 3.49
C ASP A 37 -2.82 16.34 3.72
N CYS A 38 -3.64 16.47 2.67
CA CYS A 38 -5.10 16.59 2.79
C CYS A 38 -5.81 15.28 3.20
N GLY A 39 -5.08 14.16 3.25
CA GLY A 39 -5.60 12.86 3.70
C GLY A 39 -6.64 12.18 2.79
N ARG A 40 -7.13 12.81 1.71
CA ARG A 40 -8.20 12.26 0.84
C ARG A 40 -7.87 10.88 0.26
N CYS A 41 -6.60 10.63 -0.03
CA CYS A 41 -6.13 9.36 -0.57
C CYS A 41 -5.97 8.24 0.48
N ARG A 42 -6.07 8.53 1.79
CA ARG A 42 -5.77 7.55 2.85
C ARG A 42 -6.65 6.29 2.79
N ARG A 43 -7.93 6.41 2.39
CA ARG A 43 -8.81 5.25 2.20
C ARG A 43 -8.32 4.35 1.06
N THR A 44 -7.90 4.94 -0.05
CA THR A 44 -7.32 4.21 -1.19
C THR A 44 -6.00 3.56 -0.82
N VAL A 45 -5.12 4.27 -0.09
CA VAL A 45 -3.87 3.72 0.44
C VAL A 45 -4.14 2.52 1.34
N ARG A 46 -5.09 2.62 2.28
CA ARG A 46 -5.52 1.51 3.15
C ARG A 46 -5.95 0.29 2.33
N ALA A 47 -6.77 0.49 1.29
CA ALA A 47 -7.20 -0.60 0.42
C ALA A 47 -6.04 -1.29 -0.31
N ILE A 48 -5.02 -0.54 -0.74
CA ILE A 48 -3.81 -1.11 -1.33
C ILE A 48 -3.04 -1.95 -0.31
N ILE A 49 -2.83 -1.43 0.91
CA ILE A 49 -2.19 -2.16 2.00
C ILE A 49 -2.91 -3.49 2.26
N ASP A 50 -4.23 -3.44 2.45
CA ASP A 50 -5.02 -4.64 2.78
C ASP A 50 -5.00 -5.66 1.63
N ALA A 51 -5.10 -5.21 0.37
CA ALA A 51 -5.03 -6.07 -0.79
C ALA A 51 -3.66 -6.76 -0.95
N ARG A 52 -2.56 -6.02 -0.72
CA ARG A 52 -1.20 -6.57 -0.79
C ARG A 52 -0.94 -7.59 0.32
N ARG A 53 -1.35 -7.28 1.56
CA ARG A 53 -1.22 -8.22 2.70
C ARG A 53 -2.03 -9.50 2.47
N ALA A 54 -3.25 -9.37 1.95
CA ALA A 54 -4.05 -10.53 1.59
C ALA A 54 -3.41 -11.36 0.47
N ALA A 55 -2.71 -10.73 -0.49
CA ALA A 55 -1.95 -11.43 -1.52
C ALA A 55 -0.74 -12.18 -0.94
N SER A 56 0.05 -11.53 -0.09
CA SER A 56 1.21 -12.18 0.56
C SER A 56 0.82 -13.38 1.41
N ALA A 57 -0.30 -13.30 2.14
CA ALA A 57 -0.83 -14.44 2.91
C ALA A 57 -1.23 -15.64 2.02
N ARG A 58 -1.71 -15.39 0.80
CA ARG A 58 -2.03 -16.45 -0.17
C ARG A 58 -0.79 -17.05 -0.82
N SER A 59 0.27 -16.27 -1.02
CA SER A 59 1.53 -16.76 -1.60
C SER A 59 2.31 -17.68 -0.64
N SER A 60 2.16 -17.51 0.67
CA SER A 60 2.73 -18.41 1.69
C SER A 60 1.90 -19.67 1.95
N ALA A 61 0.66 -19.70 1.48
CA ALA A 61 -0.20 -20.88 1.55
C ALA A 61 -0.07 -21.66 0.23
N ASP A 62 1.03 -22.38 0.04
CA ASP A 62 1.14 -23.39 -1.02
C ASP A 62 0.20 -24.57 -0.69
N PRO A 63 -0.89 -24.80 -1.45
CA PRO A 63 -1.76 -25.95 -1.26
C PRO A 63 -1.36 -27.12 -2.16
N ARG A 64 -0.15 -27.12 -2.76
CA ARG A 64 0.33 -28.24 -3.61
C ARG A 64 0.79 -29.46 -2.80
N ARG A 65 -0.07 -29.89 -1.87
CA ARG A 65 -0.09 -31.25 -1.34
C ARG A 65 -1.13 -32.06 -2.12
N ASN A 66 -0.77 -32.41 -3.36
CA ASN A 66 -1.25 -33.62 -4.05
C ASN A 66 -0.19 -33.98 -5.10
#